data_AF-A0A369JTB9-F1
#
_entry.id   AF-A0A369JTB9-F1
#
_cell.length_a   1.000
_cell.length_b   1.000
_cell.length_c   1.000
_cell.angle_alpha   90.00
_cell.angle_beta   90.00
_cell.angle_gamma   90.00
#
_symmetry.space_group_name_H-M   'P 1'
#
loop_
_entity.id
_entity.type
_entity.pdbx_description
1 polymer ?
#
loop_
_entity_poly.entity_id
_entity_poly.type
_entity_poly.pdbx_seq_one_letter_code
_entity_poly.pdbx_strand_id
1 'polypeptide(L)'
;MLIAFIDKLRERFSLRYRMSTTLGPYFSGAQLQSLGKIWEKHASHGRLQRRSIVPFLKALDDEDLIRGMYPKEYRIRNLMKACRPEPGVNSSSRIVEGIDLDKLRAILSQLDPSELKKWKATYHQIYHEAHLTGGTAGISLNEMLILIADRRQALVDGPVILSRIEIIRGATDLIRLERARSVLRARYHRRKFLAYKARQRTETANPPIAPSPIAESPLRSRMAHSLKRDKELRKGSRWPSNHVIRSKRRAR
;
A
#
# COMPACT_ATOMS: atom_id res chain seq x y z
N MET A 1 -36.67 -25.91 -18.82
CA MET A 1 -35.94 -25.43 -17.62
C MET A 1 -35.11 -26.54 -16.96
N LEU A 2 -35.66 -27.76 -16.79
CA LEU A 2 -35.00 -28.91 -16.16
C LEU A 2 -33.83 -29.50 -17.00
N ILE A 3 -33.96 -29.53 -18.34
CA ILE A 3 -32.89 -29.98 -19.25
C ILE A 3 -31.68 -29.05 -19.21
N ALA A 4 -31.87 -27.73 -19.22
CA ALA A 4 -30.79 -26.75 -19.09
C ALA A 4 -30.10 -26.81 -17.71
N PHE A 5 -30.82 -27.20 -16.66
CA PHE A 5 -30.25 -27.40 -15.33
C PHE A 5 -29.43 -28.71 -15.25
N ILE A 6 -29.92 -29.79 -15.87
CA ILE A 6 -29.20 -31.06 -15.99
C ILE A 6 -27.95 -30.89 -16.86
N ASP A 7 -28.00 -30.11 -17.96
CA ASP A 7 -26.83 -29.80 -18.77
C ASP A 7 -25.79 -28.96 -18.03
N LYS A 8 -26.25 -27.96 -17.26
CA LYS A 8 -25.37 -27.13 -16.42
C LYS A 8 -24.75 -27.92 -15.27
N LEU A 9 -25.48 -28.90 -14.71
CA LEU A 9 -24.97 -29.85 -13.73
C LEU A 9 -24.01 -30.86 -14.37
N ARG A 10 -24.31 -31.39 -15.55
CA ARG A 10 -23.47 -32.32 -16.31
C ARG A 10 -22.16 -31.66 -16.76
N GLU A 11 -22.21 -30.40 -17.20
CA GLU A 11 -21.01 -29.62 -17.46
C GLU A 11 -20.21 -29.44 -16.18
N ARG A 12 -20.82 -28.98 -15.08
CA ARG A 12 -20.14 -28.80 -13.79
C ARG A 12 -19.56 -30.10 -13.22
N PHE A 13 -20.26 -31.21 -13.36
CA PHE A 13 -19.81 -32.53 -12.92
C PHE A 13 -18.75 -33.11 -13.85
N SER A 14 -18.89 -33.01 -15.17
CA SER A 14 -17.84 -33.43 -16.11
C SER A 14 -16.59 -32.55 -15.97
N LEU A 15 -16.75 -31.25 -15.68
CA LEU A 15 -15.65 -30.36 -15.31
C LEU A 15 -14.99 -30.86 -14.04
N ARG A 16 -15.76 -31.11 -12.98
CA ARG A 16 -15.26 -31.59 -11.69
C ARG A 16 -14.61 -32.99 -11.81
N TYR A 17 -15.12 -33.85 -12.68
CA TYR A 17 -14.55 -35.17 -12.96
C TYR A 17 -13.27 -35.05 -13.79
N ARG A 18 -13.26 -34.25 -14.87
CA ARG A 18 -12.08 -33.97 -15.69
C ARG A 18 -10.99 -33.28 -14.87
N MET A 19 -11.37 -32.35 -13.99
CA MET A 19 -10.49 -31.72 -12.98
C MET A 19 -10.02 -32.73 -11.93
N SER A 20 -10.84 -33.68 -11.49
CA SER A 20 -10.41 -34.74 -10.56
C SER A 20 -9.46 -35.74 -11.22
N THR A 21 -9.58 -35.99 -12.53
CA THR A 21 -8.71 -36.92 -13.26
C THR A 21 -7.39 -36.25 -13.68
N THR A 22 -7.39 -34.97 -14.08
CA THR A 22 -6.16 -34.25 -14.50
C THR A 22 -5.51 -33.43 -13.39
N LEU A 23 -6.27 -32.94 -12.40
CA LEU A 23 -5.79 -32.12 -11.27
C LEU A 23 -5.86 -32.84 -9.91
N GLY A 24 -6.39 -34.06 -9.86
CA GLY A 24 -6.45 -34.90 -8.65
C GLY A 24 -5.12 -35.14 -7.94
N PRO A 25 -3.96 -35.27 -8.62
CA PRO A 25 -2.67 -35.34 -7.94
C PRO A 25 -2.23 -34.02 -7.30
N TYR A 26 -2.81 -32.89 -7.70
CA TYR A 26 -2.33 -31.55 -7.37
C TYR A 26 -3.20 -30.82 -6.34
N PHE A 27 -4.47 -31.22 -6.19
CA PHE A 27 -5.39 -30.66 -5.20
C PHE A 27 -6.16 -31.74 -4.46
N SER A 28 -6.20 -31.60 -3.14
CA SER A 28 -7.13 -32.36 -2.29
C SER A 28 -8.58 -31.94 -2.53
N GLY A 29 -9.53 -32.85 -2.28
CA GLY A 29 -10.96 -32.54 -2.34
C GLY A 29 -11.36 -31.37 -1.42
N ALA A 30 -10.75 -31.26 -0.24
CA ALA A 30 -10.96 -30.13 0.68
C ALA A 30 -10.43 -28.81 0.09
N GLN A 31 -9.28 -28.87 -0.58
CA GLN A 31 -8.68 -27.72 -1.24
C GLN A 31 -9.55 -27.20 -2.40
N LEU A 32 -10.11 -28.11 -3.20
CA LEU A 32 -11.05 -27.74 -4.27
C LEU A 32 -12.35 -27.14 -3.72
N GLN A 33 -12.84 -27.60 -2.57
CA GLN A 33 -14.00 -27.00 -1.90
C GLN A 33 -13.70 -25.59 -1.37
N SER A 34 -12.58 -25.40 -0.66
CA SER A 34 -12.15 -24.07 -0.20
C SER A 34 -11.97 -23.11 -1.38
N LEU A 35 -11.35 -23.57 -2.46
CA LEU A 35 -11.17 -22.78 -3.68
C LEU A 35 -12.51 -22.43 -4.33
N GLY A 36 -13.45 -23.37 -4.39
CA GLY A 36 -14.80 -23.12 -4.90
C GLY A 36 -15.52 -22.01 -4.11
N LYS A 37 -15.46 -22.06 -2.77
CA LYS A 37 -16.03 -21.03 -1.90
C LYS A 37 -15.40 -19.65 -2.13
N ILE A 38 -14.07 -19.60 -2.24
CA ILE A 38 -13.35 -18.35 -2.55
C ILE A 38 -13.72 -17.84 -3.94
N TRP A 39 -13.81 -18.75 -4.92
CA TRP A 39 -14.15 -18.40 -6.30
C TRP A 39 -15.52 -17.74 -6.37
N GLU A 40 -16.54 -18.31 -5.72
CA GLU A 40 -17.89 -17.75 -5.68
C GLU A 40 -17.94 -16.35 -5.08
N LYS A 41 -17.05 -16.05 -4.12
CA LYS A 41 -16.95 -14.72 -3.51
C LYS A 41 -16.35 -13.66 -4.45
N HIS A 42 -15.45 -14.04 -5.35
CA HIS A 42 -14.62 -13.10 -6.12
C HIS A 42 -14.93 -13.06 -7.62
N ALA A 43 -15.47 -14.15 -8.17
CA ALA A 43 -15.82 -14.26 -9.58
C ALA A 43 -17.23 -13.72 -9.85
N SER A 44 -17.39 -13.04 -10.97
CA SER A 44 -18.68 -12.57 -11.47
C SER A 44 -18.99 -13.31 -12.77
N HIS A 45 -20.19 -13.88 -12.89
CA HIS A 45 -20.60 -14.66 -14.08
C HIS A 45 -19.66 -15.83 -14.41
N GLY A 46 -19.04 -16.45 -13.39
CA GLY A 46 -18.11 -17.57 -13.59
C GLY A 46 -16.73 -17.18 -14.10
N ARG A 47 -16.41 -15.88 -14.21
CA ARG A 47 -15.09 -15.37 -14.57
C ARG A 47 -14.54 -14.43 -13.49
N LEU A 48 -13.25 -14.51 -13.26
CA LEU A 48 -12.53 -13.63 -12.34
C LEU A 48 -11.99 -12.42 -13.08
N GLN A 49 -12.54 -11.25 -12.76
CA GLN A 49 -12.16 -9.98 -13.36
C GLN A 49 -10.76 -9.55 -12.94
N ARG A 50 -10.05 -8.79 -13.79
CA ARG A 50 -8.68 -8.31 -13.54
C ARG A 50 -8.50 -7.65 -12.17
N ARG A 51 -9.45 -6.80 -11.77
CA ARG A 51 -9.47 -6.10 -10.47
C ARG A 51 -9.62 -7.05 -9.27
N SER A 52 -10.25 -8.20 -9.49
CA SER A 52 -10.54 -9.19 -8.45
C SER A 52 -9.41 -10.23 -8.29
N ILE A 53 -8.44 -10.26 -9.21
CA ILE A 53 -7.31 -11.21 -9.16
C ILE A 53 -6.50 -11.03 -7.87
N VAL A 54 -6.12 -9.80 -7.51
CA VAL A 54 -5.30 -9.57 -6.29
C VAL A 54 -6.07 -9.96 -5.01
N PRO A 55 -7.33 -9.53 -4.79
CA PRO A 55 -8.13 -10.02 -3.67
C PRO A 55 -8.28 -11.54 -3.62
N PHE A 56 -8.47 -12.18 -4.78
CA PHE A 56 -8.61 -13.62 -4.89
C PHE A 56 -7.32 -14.35 -4.53
N LEU A 57 -6.17 -13.96 -5.10
CA LEU A 57 -4.88 -14.56 -4.78
C LEU A 57 -4.52 -14.39 -3.29
N LYS A 58 -4.92 -13.27 -2.68
CA LYS A 58 -4.75 -13.06 -1.23
C LYS A 58 -5.61 -14.04 -0.42
N ALA A 59 -6.85 -14.27 -0.81
CA ALA A 59 -7.71 -15.24 -0.12
C ALA A 59 -7.19 -16.68 -0.26
N LEU A 60 -6.58 -17.02 -1.40
CA LEU A 60 -5.94 -18.32 -1.60
C LEU A 60 -4.66 -18.50 -0.74
N ASP A 61 -3.92 -17.43 -0.48
CA ASP A 61 -2.77 -17.44 0.44
C ASP A 61 -3.21 -17.65 1.90
N ASP A 62 -4.40 -17.15 2.27
CA ASP A 62 -4.94 -17.38 3.61
C ASP A 62 -5.33 -18.88 3.82
N GLU A 63 -5.78 -19.56 2.77
CA GLU A 63 -6.14 -21.00 2.77
C GLU A 63 -4.99 -21.96 2.40
N ASP A 64 -3.74 -21.48 2.33
CA ASP A 64 -2.54 -22.28 1.98
C ASP A 64 -2.62 -23.02 0.62
N LEU A 65 -3.46 -22.52 -0.29
CA LEU A 65 -3.62 -23.04 -1.65
C LEU A 65 -2.53 -22.52 -2.59
N ILE A 66 -2.06 -21.31 -2.33
CA ILE A 66 -0.92 -20.70 -3.02
C ILE A 66 0.01 -20.17 -1.93
N ARG A 67 1.32 -20.32 -2.11
CA ARG A 67 2.29 -19.62 -1.27
C ARG A 67 2.29 -18.15 -1.67
N GLY A 68 1.73 -17.29 -0.82
CA GLY A 68 1.71 -15.85 -1.07
C GLY A 68 3.10 -15.22 -1.06
N MET A 69 3.12 -13.90 -1.25
CA MET A 69 4.36 -13.13 -1.38
C MET A 69 5.25 -13.20 -0.13
N TYR A 70 4.66 -13.44 1.05
CA TYR A 70 5.36 -13.58 2.33
C TYR A 70 4.67 -14.67 3.17
N PRO A 71 5.42 -15.47 3.95
CA PRO A 71 4.84 -16.40 4.91
C PRO A 71 4.02 -15.64 5.95
N LYS A 72 3.02 -16.31 6.54
CA LYS A 72 2.07 -15.69 7.45
C LYS A 72 2.79 -15.02 8.63
N GLU A 73 3.87 -15.59 9.11
CA GLU A 73 4.71 -15.12 10.22
C GLU A 73 5.40 -13.79 9.90
N TYR A 74 5.84 -13.62 8.65
CA TYR A 74 6.57 -12.42 8.19
C TYR A 74 5.66 -11.34 7.59
N ARG A 75 4.34 -11.49 7.68
CA ARG A 75 3.42 -10.41 7.29
C ARG A 75 3.62 -9.23 8.24
N ILE A 76 3.63 -8.01 7.71
CA ILE A 76 3.90 -6.77 8.47
C ILE A 76 3.11 -6.72 9.78
N ARG A 77 1.80 -7.03 9.76
CA ARG A 77 0.97 -7.01 10.98
C ARG A 77 1.43 -8.01 12.05
N ASN A 78 1.94 -9.17 11.64
CA ASN A 78 2.40 -10.22 12.55
C ASN A 78 3.80 -9.90 13.08
N LEU A 79 4.70 -9.41 12.23
CA LEU A 79 6.00 -8.85 12.64
C LEU A 79 5.82 -7.73 13.67
N MET A 80 4.94 -6.77 13.37
CA MET A 80 4.66 -5.65 14.26
C MET A 80 4.09 -6.10 15.61
N LYS A 81 3.34 -7.21 15.66
CA LYS A 81 2.86 -7.79 16.92
C LYS A 81 3.98 -8.51 17.68
N ALA A 82 4.78 -9.32 16.97
CA ALA A 82 5.88 -10.09 17.55
C ALA A 82 7.01 -9.20 18.09
N CYS A 83 7.22 -8.03 17.47
CA CYS A 83 8.24 -7.07 17.86
C CYS A 83 7.77 -6.03 18.89
N ARG A 84 6.60 -6.22 19.52
CA ARG A 84 6.19 -5.32 20.61
C ARG A 84 7.10 -5.54 21.84
N PRO A 85 7.56 -4.47 22.51
CA PRO A 85 8.28 -4.60 23.76
C PRO A 85 7.32 -5.15 24.84
N GLU A 86 7.83 -6.05 25.68
CA GLU A 86 7.05 -6.58 26.80
C GLU A 86 7.04 -5.56 27.94
N PRO A 87 5.89 -5.32 28.59
CA PRO A 87 5.80 -4.37 29.69
C PRO A 87 6.64 -4.88 30.87
N GLY A 88 7.58 -4.06 31.35
CA GLY A 88 8.41 -4.36 32.53
C GLY A 88 9.81 -4.91 32.24
N VAL A 89 10.13 -5.21 30.97
CA VAL A 89 11.48 -5.63 30.59
C VAL A 89 12.28 -4.38 30.18
N ASN A 90 13.06 -3.84 31.12
CA ASN A 90 14.07 -2.79 30.87
C ASN A 90 15.26 -3.39 30.11
N SER A 91 15.05 -3.82 28.87
CA SER A 91 16.16 -4.13 27.96
C SER A 91 16.64 -2.85 27.32
N SER A 92 17.95 -2.71 27.14
CA SER A 92 18.64 -1.65 26.40
C SER A 92 18.30 -1.60 24.90
N SER A 93 17.15 -2.16 24.51
CA SER A 93 16.76 -2.35 23.12
C SER A 93 16.33 -1.04 22.49
N ARG A 94 16.64 -0.91 21.20
CA ARG A 94 16.30 0.29 20.44
C ARG A 94 14.81 0.28 20.08
N ILE A 95 14.00 0.88 20.93
CA ILE A 95 12.55 1.00 20.71
C ILE A 95 12.25 2.26 19.88
N VAL A 96 11.55 2.08 18.76
CA VAL A 96 11.06 3.18 17.92
C VAL A 96 9.57 2.96 17.66
N GLU A 97 8.73 3.94 17.95
CA GLU A 97 7.27 3.87 17.72
C GLU A 97 6.59 2.63 18.34
N GLY A 98 7.09 2.16 19.49
CA GLY A 98 6.55 0.98 20.17
C GLY A 98 6.95 -0.36 19.54
N ILE A 99 8.00 -0.36 18.72
CA ILE A 99 8.58 -1.55 18.08
C ILE A 99 10.02 -1.71 18.60
N ASP A 100 10.34 -2.90 19.08
CA ASP A 100 11.70 -3.31 19.41
C ASP A 100 12.46 -3.68 18.12
N LEU A 101 13.43 -2.84 17.74
CA LEU A 101 14.20 -3.03 16.51
C LEU A 101 15.19 -4.20 16.60
N ASP A 102 15.63 -4.58 17.81
CA ASP A 102 16.57 -5.68 17.99
C ASP A 102 15.86 -7.02 17.84
N LYS A 103 14.63 -7.14 18.38
CA LYS A 103 13.73 -8.27 18.09
C LYS A 103 13.38 -8.35 16.61
N LEU A 104 13.06 -7.22 15.97
CA LEU A 104 12.77 -7.18 14.54
C LEU A 104 13.98 -7.65 13.72
N ARG A 105 15.18 -7.20 14.06
CA ARG A 105 16.41 -7.63 13.39
C ARG A 105 16.65 -9.12 13.56
N ALA A 106 16.46 -9.67 14.76
CA ALA A 106 16.60 -11.09 15.02
C ALA A 106 15.63 -11.92 14.15
N ILE A 107 14.35 -11.56 14.10
CA ILE A 107 13.35 -12.25 13.27
C ILE A 107 13.69 -12.13 11.78
N LEU A 108 14.08 -10.94 11.32
CA LEU A 108 14.46 -10.74 9.91
C LEU A 108 15.74 -11.47 9.52
N SER A 109 16.65 -11.72 10.46
CA SER A 109 17.89 -12.46 10.20
C SER A 109 17.68 -13.96 9.95
N GLN A 110 16.55 -14.51 10.41
CA GLN A 110 16.18 -15.91 10.18
C GLN A 110 15.54 -16.13 8.80
N LEU A 111 15.16 -15.07 8.09
CA LEU A 111 14.48 -15.17 6.81
C LEU A 111 15.49 -15.40 5.67
N ASP A 112 15.34 -16.52 4.96
CA ASP A 112 16.14 -16.75 3.76
C ASP A 112 15.71 -15.81 2.62
N PRO A 113 16.59 -14.88 2.17
CA PRO A 113 16.27 -14.01 1.04
C PRO A 113 16.08 -14.78 -0.27
N SER A 114 16.63 -15.98 -0.40
CA SER A 114 16.50 -16.81 -1.60
C SER A 114 15.07 -17.37 -1.73
N GLU A 115 14.51 -17.87 -0.64
CA GLU A 115 13.13 -18.35 -0.59
C GLU A 115 12.12 -17.22 -0.82
N LEU A 116 12.35 -16.05 -0.20
CA LEU A 116 11.47 -14.91 -0.39
C LEU A 116 11.41 -14.47 -1.86
N LYS A 117 12.55 -14.50 -2.56
CA LYS A 117 12.61 -14.21 -3.99
C LYS A 117 11.81 -15.23 -4.80
N LYS A 118 11.89 -16.52 -4.44
CA LYS A 118 11.11 -17.59 -5.09
C LYS A 118 9.61 -17.35 -4.91
N TRP A 119 9.14 -17.09 -3.69
CA TRP A 119 7.71 -16.85 -3.43
C TRP A 119 7.18 -15.63 -4.17
N LYS A 120 7.94 -14.53 -4.12
CA LYS A 120 7.57 -13.32 -4.85
C LYS A 120 7.54 -13.56 -6.36
N ALA A 121 8.49 -14.32 -6.90
CA ALA A 121 8.52 -14.66 -8.32
C ALA A 121 7.28 -15.48 -8.71
N THR A 122 6.95 -16.53 -7.96
CA THR A 122 5.76 -17.35 -8.19
C THR A 122 4.48 -16.51 -8.14
N TYR A 123 4.32 -15.65 -7.12
CA TYR A 123 3.16 -14.78 -6.99
C TYR A 123 3.03 -13.81 -8.18
N HIS A 124 4.11 -13.11 -8.52
CA HIS A 124 4.10 -12.17 -9.65
C HIS A 124 3.77 -12.88 -10.96
N GLN A 125 4.32 -14.07 -11.16
CA GLN A 125 4.10 -14.85 -12.35
C GLN A 125 2.63 -15.31 -12.48
N ILE A 126 2.05 -15.87 -11.42
CA ILE A 126 0.62 -16.24 -11.40
C ILE A 126 -0.26 -15.01 -11.68
N TYR A 127 0.05 -13.86 -11.08
CA TYR A 127 -0.70 -12.63 -11.30
C TYR A 127 -0.66 -12.18 -12.77
N HIS A 128 0.54 -12.08 -13.36
CA HIS A 128 0.71 -11.59 -14.73
C HIS A 128 0.18 -12.59 -15.77
N GLU A 129 0.36 -13.89 -15.55
CA GLU A 129 -0.19 -14.94 -16.42
C GLU A 129 -1.73 -14.97 -16.36
N ALA A 130 -2.31 -14.82 -15.17
CA ALA A 130 -3.76 -14.72 -15.03
C ALA A 130 -4.30 -13.47 -15.71
N HIS A 131 -3.56 -12.36 -15.66
CA HIS A 131 -3.93 -11.11 -16.31
C HIS A 131 -3.93 -11.21 -17.84
N LEU A 132 -2.92 -11.89 -18.40
CA LEU A 132 -2.78 -12.10 -19.83
C LEU A 132 -3.78 -13.14 -20.35
N THR A 133 -3.89 -14.29 -19.69
CA THR A 133 -4.82 -15.38 -20.07
C THR A 133 -6.27 -14.91 -20.06
N GLY A 134 -6.67 -14.13 -19.05
CA GLY A 134 -8.04 -13.66 -18.92
C GLY A 134 -8.45 -12.58 -19.92
N GLY A 135 -7.51 -11.94 -20.62
CA GLY A 135 -7.82 -10.84 -21.53
C GLY A 135 -8.73 -9.79 -20.86
N THR A 136 -9.66 -9.21 -21.60
CA THR A 136 -10.65 -8.25 -21.07
C THR A 136 -11.82 -8.92 -20.35
N ALA A 137 -12.14 -10.16 -20.70
CA ALA A 137 -13.29 -10.90 -20.15
C ALA A 137 -13.05 -11.45 -18.73
N GLY A 138 -11.79 -11.51 -18.29
CA GLY A 138 -11.39 -12.15 -17.04
C GLY A 138 -11.07 -13.63 -17.24
N ILE A 139 -10.47 -14.25 -16.24
CA ILE A 139 -10.00 -15.64 -16.28
C ILE A 139 -11.09 -16.60 -15.78
N SER A 140 -11.25 -17.75 -16.42
CA SER A 140 -12.17 -18.80 -15.98
C SER A 140 -11.58 -19.62 -14.83
N LEU A 141 -12.44 -20.34 -14.10
CA LEU A 141 -12.02 -21.19 -12.98
C LEU A 141 -10.99 -22.23 -13.42
N ASN A 142 -11.21 -22.84 -14.58
CA ASN A 142 -10.35 -23.90 -15.09
C ASN A 142 -8.96 -23.37 -15.44
N GLU A 143 -8.90 -22.24 -16.15
CA GLU A 143 -7.64 -21.61 -16.52
C GLU A 143 -6.83 -21.25 -15.27
N MET A 144 -7.50 -20.72 -14.24
CA MET A 144 -6.88 -20.41 -12.96
C MET A 144 -6.37 -21.66 -12.23
N LEU A 145 -7.16 -22.73 -12.19
CA LEU A 145 -6.74 -23.99 -11.57
C LEU A 145 -5.53 -24.61 -12.27
N ILE A 146 -5.51 -24.57 -13.61
CA ILE A 146 -4.36 -25.03 -14.40
C ILE A 146 -3.13 -24.14 -14.13
N LEU A 147 -3.29 -22.81 -14.02
CA LEU A 147 -2.18 -21.91 -13.65
C LEU A 147 -1.60 -22.25 -12.26
N ILE A 148 -2.46 -22.50 -11.28
CA ILE A 148 -2.02 -22.82 -9.92
C ILE A 148 -1.33 -24.19 -9.88
N ALA A 149 -1.91 -25.20 -10.51
CA ALA A 149 -1.33 -26.54 -10.56
C ALA A 149 0.05 -26.55 -11.23
N ASP A 150 0.17 -25.86 -12.37
CA ASP A 150 1.44 -25.76 -13.11
C ASP A 150 2.55 -25.19 -12.22
N ARG A 151 2.23 -24.18 -11.40
CA ARG A 151 3.20 -23.51 -10.54
C ARG A 151 3.48 -24.25 -9.23
N ARG A 152 2.58 -25.12 -8.77
CA ARG A 152 2.81 -25.94 -7.56
C ARG A 152 3.75 -27.11 -7.83
N GLN A 153 3.65 -27.77 -8.98
CA GLN A 153 4.30 -29.07 -9.20
C GLN A 153 4.79 -29.32 -10.63
N ALA A 154 4.84 -28.28 -11.50
CA ALA A 154 5.26 -28.38 -12.90
C ALA A 154 4.47 -29.45 -13.66
N LEU A 155 3.35 -29.07 -14.29
CA LEU A 155 2.65 -30.02 -15.17
C LEU A 155 3.63 -30.48 -16.26
N VAL A 156 3.83 -31.81 -16.38
CA VAL A 156 4.79 -32.44 -17.31
C VAL A 156 4.19 -32.63 -18.71
N ASP A 157 2.96 -32.13 -18.95
CA ASP A 157 2.27 -32.35 -20.22
C ASP A 157 2.67 -31.31 -21.28
N GLY A 158 3.59 -31.71 -22.16
CA GLY A 158 4.14 -30.95 -23.29
C GLY A 158 3.15 -30.16 -24.17
N PRO A 159 1.95 -30.66 -24.55
CA PRO A 159 1.07 -29.92 -25.47
C PRO A 159 0.39 -28.69 -24.83
N VAL A 160 0.13 -28.73 -23.52
CA VAL A 160 -0.46 -27.59 -22.78
C VAL A 160 0.57 -26.46 -22.62
N ILE A 161 1.85 -26.82 -22.52
CA ILE A 161 2.96 -25.88 -22.38
C ILE A 161 3.12 -25.06 -23.66
N LEU A 162 3.10 -25.70 -24.84
CA LEU A 162 3.35 -25.02 -26.13
C LEU A 162 2.41 -23.84 -26.39
N SER A 163 1.10 -24.03 -26.18
CA SER A 163 0.10 -22.97 -26.34
C SER A 163 0.21 -21.85 -25.28
N ARG A 164 0.90 -22.10 -24.17
CA ARG A 164 1.12 -21.14 -23.08
C ARG A 164 2.49 -20.45 -23.11
N ILE A 165 3.43 -20.89 -23.93
CA ILE A 165 4.79 -20.31 -23.99
C ILE A 165 4.71 -18.81 -24.27
N GLU A 166 3.85 -18.37 -25.17
CA GLU A 166 3.68 -16.93 -25.48
C GLU A 166 3.17 -16.13 -24.29
N ILE A 167 2.20 -16.68 -23.54
CA ILE A 167 1.67 -16.06 -22.33
C ILE A 167 2.75 -15.97 -21.25
N ILE A 168 3.53 -17.03 -21.06
CA ILE A 168 4.62 -17.08 -20.09
C ILE A 168 5.73 -16.07 -20.46
N ARG A 169 6.07 -15.99 -21.75
CA ARG A 169 7.02 -14.98 -22.26
C ARG A 169 6.51 -13.57 -22.02
N GLY A 170 5.26 -13.29 -22.39
CA GLY A 170 4.62 -12.00 -22.14
C GLY A 170 4.57 -11.63 -20.66
N ALA A 171 4.26 -12.59 -19.78
CA ALA A 171 4.27 -12.39 -18.34
C ALA A 171 5.69 -12.05 -17.83
N THR A 172 6.70 -12.76 -18.34
CA THR A 172 8.12 -12.50 -18.01
C THR A 172 8.55 -11.10 -18.41
N ASP A 173 8.14 -10.62 -19.59
CA ASP A 173 8.49 -9.29 -20.06
C ASP A 173 7.77 -8.19 -19.28
N LEU A 174 6.50 -8.39 -18.91
CA LEU A 174 5.78 -7.50 -17.99
C LEU A 174 6.46 -7.42 -16.62
N ILE A 175 6.92 -8.55 -16.07
CA ILE A 175 7.66 -8.59 -14.80
C ILE A 175 8.98 -7.81 -14.92
N ARG A 176 9.72 -7.97 -16.02
CA ARG A 176 10.97 -7.23 -16.27
C ARG A 176 10.71 -5.72 -16.35
N LEU A 177 9.66 -5.32 -17.06
CA LEU A 177 9.25 -3.91 -17.17
C LEU A 177 8.85 -3.33 -15.81
N GLU A 178 8.09 -4.07 -15.01
CA GLU A 178 7.71 -3.66 -13.66
C GLU A 178 8.93 -3.47 -12.75
N ARG A 179 9.90 -4.39 -12.82
CA ARG A 179 11.18 -4.27 -12.09
C ARG A 179 11.96 -3.03 -12.51
N ALA A 180 12.08 -2.77 -13.82
CA ALA A 180 12.74 -1.58 -14.33
C ALA A 180 12.07 -0.30 -13.83
N ARG A 181 10.73 -0.24 -13.89
CA ARG A 181 9.94 0.88 -13.33
C ARG A 181 10.17 1.05 -11.84
N SER A 182 10.21 -0.04 -11.08
CA SER A 182 10.46 0.00 -9.63
C SER A 182 11.85 0.55 -9.29
N VAL A 183 12.89 0.14 -10.03
CA VAL A 183 14.26 0.66 -9.86
C VAL A 183 14.32 2.16 -10.15
N LEU A 184 13.69 2.61 -11.23
CA LEU A 184 13.63 4.03 -11.58
C LEU A 184 12.90 4.85 -10.50
N ARG A 185 11.76 4.36 -9.99
CA ARG A 185 11.04 4.98 -8.87
C ARG A 185 11.91 5.04 -7.62
N ALA A 186 12.60 3.95 -7.27
CA ALA A 186 13.49 3.92 -6.11
C ALA A 186 14.61 4.97 -6.22
N ARG A 187 15.24 5.09 -7.40
CA ARG A 187 16.27 6.11 -7.66
C ARG A 187 15.71 7.53 -7.55
N TYR A 188 14.52 7.76 -8.11
CA TYR A 188 13.82 9.04 -8.02
C TYR A 188 13.53 9.42 -6.56
N HIS A 189 12.90 8.52 -5.79
CA HIS A 189 12.58 8.77 -4.39
C HIS A 189 13.82 8.96 -3.51
N ARG A 190 14.91 8.21 -3.76
CA ARG A 190 16.19 8.42 -3.07
C ARG A 190 16.74 9.82 -3.31
N ARG A 191 16.74 10.30 -4.56
CA ARG A 191 17.19 11.67 -4.89
C ARG A 191 16.33 12.72 -4.19
N LYS A 192 15.00 12.55 -4.23
CA LYS A 192 14.05 13.44 -3.55
C LYS A 192 14.28 13.47 -2.03
N PHE A 193 14.51 12.31 -1.42
CA PHE A 193 14.79 12.20 0.02
C PHE A 193 16.11 12.86 0.41
N LEU A 194 17.17 12.68 -0.37
CA LEU A 194 18.46 13.34 -0.12
C LEU A 194 18.36 14.86 -0.25
N ALA A 195 17.64 15.36 -1.26
CA ALA A 195 17.37 16.79 -1.40
C ALA A 195 16.57 17.34 -0.20
N TYR A 196 15.56 16.59 0.27
CA TYR A 196 14.80 16.93 1.47
C TYR A 196 15.69 16.97 2.73
N LYS A 197 16.55 15.97 2.93
CA LYS A 197 17.50 15.93 4.05
C LYS A 197 18.55 17.05 3.98
N ALA A 198 18.99 17.43 2.78
CA ALA A 198 19.87 18.57 2.59
C ALA A 198 19.19 19.88 3.02
N ARG A 199 17.92 20.08 2.65
CA ARG A 199 17.11 21.24 3.08
C ARG A 199 16.94 21.28 4.60
N GLN A 200 16.60 20.16 5.24
CA GLN A 200 16.50 20.09 6.70
C GLN A 200 17.83 20.46 7.37
N ARG A 201 18.97 20.00 6.84
CA ARG A 201 20.29 20.35 7.39
C ARG A 201 20.62 21.82 7.23
N THR A 202 20.27 22.45 6.10
CA THR A 202 20.45 23.89 5.91
C THR A 202 19.54 24.72 6.81
N GLU A 203 18.30 24.26 7.05
CA GLU A 203 17.36 24.89 7.98
C GLU A 203 17.81 24.75 9.44
N THR A 204 18.41 23.63 9.84
CA THR A 204 18.99 23.50 11.20
C THR A 204 20.36 24.17 11.34
N ALA A 205 21.13 24.32 10.26
CA ALA A 205 22.44 24.99 10.28
C ALA A 205 22.34 26.53 10.20
N ASN A 206 21.33 27.06 9.52
CA ASN A 206 20.96 28.48 9.54
C ASN A 206 19.64 28.64 10.29
N PRO A 207 19.64 28.66 11.64
CA PRO A 207 18.47 29.14 12.36
C PRO A 207 18.15 30.55 11.86
N PRO A 208 16.86 30.94 11.74
CA PRO A 208 16.51 32.31 11.44
C PRO A 208 17.25 33.20 12.43
N ILE A 209 18.07 34.12 11.94
CA ILE A 209 18.64 35.19 12.76
C ILE A 209 17.42 35.88 13.38
N ALA A 210 17.14 35.57 14.65
CA ALA A 210 16.22 36.36 15.42
C ALA A 210 16.73 37.80 15.30
N PRO A 211 15.93 38.77 14.85
CA PRO A 211 16.36 40.15 14.87
C PRO A 211 16.79 40.42 16.30
N SER A 212 18.08 40.68 16.48
CA SER A 212 18.62 41.10 17.76
C SER A 212 17.75 42.24 18.25
N PRO A 213 17.22 42.18 19.49
CA PRO A 213 16.45 43.30 20.02
C PRO A 213 17.38 44.51 19.92
N ILE A 214 16.98 45.47 19.09
CA ILE A 214 17.66 46.74 18.93
C ILE A 214 17.83 47.27 20.35
N ALA A 215 19.07 47.29 20.86
CA ALA A 215 19.39 47.95 22.10
C ALA A 215 18.90 49.40 21.92
N GLU A 216 17.84 49.75 22.67
CA GLU A 216 17.24 51.07 22.60
C GLU A 216 18.34 52.09 22.90
N SER A 217 18.75 52.82 21.86
CA SER A 217 19.69 53.92 22.00
C SER A 217 19.10 54.92 23.02
N PRO A 218 19.85 55.37 24.05
CA PRO A 218 19.32 56.15 25.18
C PRO A 218 18.69 57.50 24.79
N LEU A 219 18.79 57.91 23.52
CA LEU A 219 18.37 59.21 23.03
C LEU A 219 16.85 59.35 22.87
N ARG A 220 16.07 58.27 22.87
CA ARG A 220 14.60 58.35 22.78
C ARG A 220 13.89 58.68 24.10
N SER A 221 14.57 58.55 25.25
CA SER A 221 13.96 58.80 26.56
C SER A 221 13.82 60.30 26.90
N ARG A 222 14.55 61.19 26.19
CA ARG A 222 14.50 62.64 26.44
C ARG A 222 13.35 63.38 25.74
N MET A 223 12.76 62.84 24.66
CA MET A 223 11.64 63.50 23.97
C MET A 223 10.27 63.17 24.57
N ALA A 224 10.14 62.04 25.29
CA ALA A 224 8.87 61.63 25.91
C ALA A 224 8.44 62.51 27.10
N HIS A 225 9.38 63.21 27.76
CA HIS A 225 9.07 64.13 28.86
C HIS A 225 8.69 65.55 28.41
N SER A 226 8.94 65.93 27.16
CA SER A 226 8.54 67.23 26.61
C SER A 226 7.08 67.21 26.13
N LEU A 227 6.65 66.13 25.47
CA LEU A 227 5.30 65.99 24.91
C LEU A 227 4.18 65.77 25.96
N LYS A 228 4.53 65.43 27.20
CA LYS A 228 3.55 65.34 28.30
C LYS A 228 3.17 66.70 28.91
N ARG A 229 4.02 67.73 28.79
CA ARG A 229 3.71 69.08 29.31
C ARG A 229 2.72 69.85 28.43
N ASP A 230 2.74 69.65 27.11
CA ASP A 230 1.84 70.36 26.20
C ASP A 230 0.40 69.83 26.17
N LYS A 231 0.17 68.59 26.65
CA LYS A 231 -1.18 68.01 26.71
C LYS A 231 -2.01 68.49 27.91
N GLU A 232 -1.41 69.09 28.93
CA GLU A 232 -2.16 69.63 30.08
C GLU A 232 -2.69 71.05 29.84
N LEU A 233 -2.05 71.84 28.97
CA LEU A 233 -2.50 73.22 28.67
C LEU A 233 -3.71 73.29 27.73
N ARG A 234 -4.11 72.19 27.09
CA ARG A 234 -5.26 72.16 26.14
C ARG A 234 -6.59 71.66 26.73
N LYS A 235 -6.66 71.37 28.04
CA LYS A 235 -7.91 70.95 28.72
C LYS A 235 -8.78 72.12 29.23
N GLY A 236 -8.44 73.37 28.91
CA GLY A 236 -9.03 74.57 29.52
C GLY A 236 -10.00 75.42 28.68
N SER A 237 -10.57 74.94 27.57
CA SER A 237 -11.48 75.77 26.77
C SER A 237 -12.71 74.98 26.28
N ARG A 238 -13.85 75.35 26.88
CA ARG A 238 -15.20 74.83 26.70
C ARG A 238 -15.98 75.74 25.73
N TRP A 239 -16.95 75.13 25.02
CA TRP A 239 -18.14 75.68 24.32
C TRP A 239 -18.02 76.02 22.81
N PRO A 240 -19.15 76.02 22.06
CA PRO A 240 -20.34 75.18 22.13
C PRO A 240 -20.73 74.52 20.77
N SER A 241 -21.73 73.64 20.85
CA SER A 241 -22.45 72.89 19.80
C SER A 241 -22.66 73.59 18.45
N ASN A 242 -22.70 72.78 17.38
CA ASN A 242 -23.68 72.98 16.32
C ASN A 242 -24.18 71.67 15.69
N HIS A 243 -25.44 71.75 15.28
CA HIS A 243 -26.40 70.73 14.89
C HIS A 243 -26.08 69.90 13.63
N VAL A 244 -26.59 68.65 13.63
CA VAL A 244 -27.38 67.95 12.56
C VAL A 244 -26.65 67.76 11.20
N ILE A 245 -26.54 66.56 10.62
CA ILE A 245 -27.59 65.93 9.79
C ILE A 245 -27.36 64.40 9.72
N ARG A 246 -28.49 63.71 9.87
CA ARG A 246 -28.72 62.27 9.76
C ARG A 246 -28.95 61.92 8.29
N SER A 247 -28.20 60.99 7.71
CA SER A 247 -28.65 60.29 6.49
C SER A 247 -28.29 58.80 6.53
N LYS A 248 -29.35 58.00 6.69
CA LYS A 248 -29.43 56.57 6.39
C LYS A 248 -28.93 56.29 4.98
N ARG A 249 -28.22 55.17 4.76
CA ARG A 249 -28.41 54.36 3.55
C ARG A 249 -28.25 52.87 3.87
N ARG A 250 -29.29 52.13 3.48
CA ARG A 250 -29.47 50.68 3.56
C ARG A 250 -28.66 49.98 2.46
N ALA A 251 -28.29 48.75 2.79
CA ALA A 251 -28.24 47.53 1.99
C ALA A 251 -28.45 47.64 0.47
N ARG A 252 -27.55 47.01 -0.28
CA ARG A 252 -27.85 45.82 -1.10
C ARG A 252 -26.67 44.86 -1.01
#